data_AF-A0A1K2FWK3-F1
#
_entry.id   AF-A0A1K2FWK3-F1
#
_cell.length_a   1.000
_cell.length_b   1.000
_cell.length_c   1.000
_cell.angle_alpha   90.00
_cell.angle_beta   90.00
_cell.angle_gamma   90.00
#
_symmetry.space_group_name_H-M   'P 1'
#
loop_
_entity.id
_entity.type
_entity.pdbx_description
1 polymer ?
#
loop_
_entity_poly.entity_id
_entity_poly.type
_entity_poly.pdbx_seq_one_letter_code
_entity_poly.pdbx_strand_id
1 'polypeptide(L)'
;MSNLHWRTADVELGDKLIPNPNAEHQLLDRLTNVLVAVEGAFLHIDARPNGQPAYPGQDTYDVHIVPAHLARRVTYKAELKKASESIEVRSF
;
A
#
# COMPACT_ATOMS: atom_id res chain seq x y z
N MET A 1 6.23 -20.52 -2.58
CA MET A 1 5.78 -19.20 -2.08
C MET A 1 5.58 -18.34 -3.32
N SER A 2 4.35 -17.88 -3.56
CA SER A 2 4.05 -16.89 -4.59
C SER A 2 4.70 -15.56 -4.19
N ASN A 3 5.38 -14.90 -5.11
CA ASN A 3 5.87 -13.55 -4.86
C ASN A 3 4.69 -12.57 -4.96
N LEU A 4 4.35 -11.92 -3.85
CA LEU A 4 3.34 -10.86 -3.83
C LEU A 4 3.89 -9.61 -4.52
N HIS A 5 3.18 -9.14 -5.55
CA HIS A 5 3.54 -7.91 -6.27
C HIS A 5 2.95 -6.69 -5.58
N TRP A 6 3.67 -6.18 -4.57
CA TRP A 6 3.28 -5.01 -3.80
C TRP A 6 3.30 -3.73 -4.63
N ARG A 7 2.24 -2.93 -4.49
CA ARG A 7 2.05 -1.63 -5.16
C ARG A 7 1.45 -0.65 -4.16
N THR A 8 1.84 0.62 -4.24
CA THR A 8 1.18 1.68 -3.46
C THR A 8 -0.18 2.02 -4.08
N ALA A 9 -1.22 2.09 -3.26
CA ALA A 9 -2.58 2.38 -3.70
C ALA A 9 -3.41 3.12 -2.64
N ASP A 10 -4.52 3.70 -3.09
CA ASP A 10 -5.66 4.03 -2.23
C ASP A 10 -6.73 2.95 -2.39
N VAL A 11 -7.33 2.50 -1.29
CA VAL A 11 -8.31 1.40 -1.25
C VAL A 11 -9.62 1.89 -0.65
N GLU A 12 -10.73 1.56 -1.30
CA GLU A 12 -12.09 1.72 -0.78
C GLU A 12 -12.76 0.35 -0.65
N LEU A 13 -13.18 0.02 0.56
CA LEU A 13 -13.83 -1.22 0.94
C LEU A 13 -15.35 -1.05 1.02
N GLY A 14 -16.06 -2.17 0.94
CA GLY A 14 -17.50 -2.25 1.08
C GLY A 14 -18.01 -2.05 2.51
N ASP A 15 -17.14 -2.30 3.48
CA ASP A 15 -17.41 -2.25 4.91
C ASP A 15 -16.17 -1.76 5.67
N LYS A 16 -16.35 -1.34 6.92
CA LYS A 16 -15.26 -0.90 7.81
C LYS A 16 -14.60 -2.11 8.45
N LEU A 17 -13.51 -2.57 7.85
CA LEU A 17 -12.86 -3.82 8.22
C LEU A 17 -11.45 -3.64 8.78
N ILE A 18 -10.77 -2.53 8.47
CA ILE A 18 -9.35 -2.37 8.78
C ILE A 18 -9.17 -1.40 9.95
N PRO A 19 -8.53 -1.80 11.06
CA PRO A 19 -8.24 -0.88 12.16
C PRO A 19 -7.41 0.32 11.70
N ASN A 20 -7.74 1.51 12.19
CA ASN A 20 -6.95 2.70 11.98
C ASN A 20 -5.64 2.56 12.78
N PRO A 21 -4.46 2.58 12.12
CA PRO A 21 -3.18 2.42 12.82
C PRO A 21 -2.88 3.55 13.81
N ASN A 22 -3.57 4.69 13.71
CA ASN A 22 -3.42 5.81 14.63
C ASN A 22 -4.50 5.84 15.74
N ALA A 23 -5.52 4.98 15.64
CA ALA A 23 -6.66 4.92 16.54
C ALA A 23 -7.37 3.56 16.40
N GLU A 24 -6.80 2.50 16.97
CA GLU A 24 -7.22 1.11 16.71
C GLU A 24 -8.71 0.81 17.00
N HIS A 25 -9.34 1.60 17.86
CA HIS A 25 -10.78 1.54 18.14
C HIS A 25 -11.67 1.98 16.97
N GLN A 26 -11.08 2.60 15.94
CA GLN A 26 -11.76 3.08 14.75
C GLN A 26 -11.44 2.16 13.57
N LEU A 27 -12.47 1.55 12.98
CA LEU A 27 -12.33 0.80 11.74
C LEU A 27 -12.49 1.71 10.51
N LEU A 28 -11.71 1.43 9.48
CA LEU A 28 -11.60 2.14 8.21
C LEU A 28 -12.17 1.30 7.08
N ASP A 29 -12.93 1.97 6.21
CA ASP A 29 -13.37 1.50 4.89
C ASP A 29 -12.61 2.21 3.75
N ARG A 30 -11.88 3.30 4.05
CA ARG A 30 -11.05 4.04 3.12
C ARG A 30 -9.63 4.13 3.64
N LEU A 31 -8.70 3.60 2.86
CA LEU A 31 -7.27 3.63 3.13
C LEU A 31 -6.55 4.41 2.05
N THR A 32 -5.63 5.28 2.45
CA THR A 32 -4.86 6.10 1.52
C THR A 32 -3.38 5.81 1.66
N ASN A 33 -2.69 5.74 0.52
CA ASN A 33 -1.25 5.52 0.44
C ASN A 33 -0.74 4.26 1.16
N VAL A 34 -1.47 3.15 1.00
CA VAL A 34 -1.15 1.84 1.58
C VAL A 34 -0.46 0.94 0.56
N LEU A 35 0.24 -0.09 1.03
CA LEU A 35 0.78 -1.13 0.15
C LEU A 35 -0.26 -2.24 -0.03
N VAL A 36 -0.48 -2.64 -1.28
CA VAL A 36 -1.41 -3.71 -1.61
C VAL A 36 -0.80 -4.73 -2.55
N ALA A 37 -1.23 -5.99 -2.42
CA ALA A 37 -0.93 -7.05 -3.37
C ALA A 37 -2.19 -7.88 -3.64
N VAL A 38 -2.43 -8.21 -4.90
CA VAL A 38 -3.55 -9.07 -5.32
C VAL A 38 -3.02 -10.48 -5.55
N GLU A 39 -3.66 -11.46 -4.92
CA GLU A 39 -3.36 -12.88 -5.11
C GLU A 39 -4.65 -13.67 -5.18
N GLY A 40 -4.95 -14.24 -6.36
CA GLY A 40 -6.19 -14.98 -6.59
C GLY A 40 -7.42 -14.12 -6.29
N ALA A 41 -8.24 -14.57 -5.32
CA ALA A 41 -9.46 -13.88 -4.89
C ALA A 41 -9.25 -12.98 -3.65
N PHE A 42 -8.00 -12.71 -3.26
CA PHE A 42 -7.66 -11.96 -2.07
C PHE A 42 -6.88 -10.68 -2.38
N LEU A 43 -7.17 -9.64 -1.62
CA LEU A 43 -6.44 -8.39 -1.57
C LEU A 43 -5.71 -8.33 -0.22
N HIS A 44 -4.39 -8.34 -0.29
CA HIS A 44 -3.51 -8.11 0.85
C HIS A 44 -3.30 -6.60 1.00
N ILE A 45 -3.48 -6.08 2.21
CA ILE A 45 -3.41 -4.65 2.54
C ILE A 45 -2.50 -4.48 3.75
N ASP A 46 -1.39 -3.78 3.54
CA ASP A 46 -0.55 -3.27 4.61
C ASP A 46 -0.92 -1.80 4.85
N ALA A 47 -1.64 -1.58 5.95
CA ALA A 47 -2.25 -0.29 6.29
C ALA A 47 -1.27 0.71 6.91
N ARG A 48 0.02 0.36 7.05
CA ARG A 48 1.01 1.27 7.60
C ARG A 48 1.14 2.52 6.71
N PRO A 49 1.17 3.72 7.28
CA PRO A 49 1.28 4.95 6.51
C PRO A 49 2.49 4.89 5.56
N ASN A 50 2.26 5.12 4.27
CA ASN A 50 3.30 5.20 3.22
C ASN A 50 4.14 3.92 3.00
N GLY A 51 3.68 2.74 3.45
CA GLY A 51 4.52 1.55 3.39
C GLY A 51 5.85 1.73 4.13
N GLN A 52 5.85 2.52 5.21
CA GLN A 52 7.02 2.74 6.04
C GLN A 52 7.63 1.38 6.40
N PRO A 53 8.98 1.26 6.33
CA PRO A 53 9.64 0.06 6.81
C PRO A 53 9.24 -0.20 8.26
N ALA A 54 9.31 -1.46 8.68
CA ALA A 54 9.13 -1.82 10.08
C ALA A 54 10.01 -0.91 10.96
N TYR A 55 9.48 -0.42 12.07
CA TYR A 55 10.24 0.44 12.96
C TYR A 55 11.50 -0.31 13.46
N PRO A 56 12.62 0.38 13.77
CA PRO A 56 13.79 -0.29 14.33
C PRO A 56 13.42 -1.09 15.59
N GLY A 57 13.64 -2.41 15.57
CA GLY A 57 13.25 -3.34 16.64
C GLY A 57 11.86 -3.97 16.50
N GLN A 58 11.15 -3.71 15.40
CA GLN A 58 9.90 -4.38 15.08
C GLN A 58 10.16 -5.66 14.28
N ASP A 59 10.02 -6.81 14.93
CA ASP A 59 10.25 -8.12 14.31
C ASP A 59 9.06 -8.60 13.46
N THR A 60 7.86 -8.10 13.73
CA THR A 60 6.62 -8.50 13.05
C THR A 60 5.71 -7.30 12.76
N TYR A 61 4.97 -7.37 11.65
CA TYR A 61 3.92 -6.41 11.32
C TYR A 61 2.73 -7.13 10.68
N ASP A 62 1.54 -6.56 10.86
CA ASP A 62 0.31 -7.17 10.38
C ASP A 62 0.02 -6.76 8.94
N VAL A 63 -0.52 -7.72 8.19
CA VAL A 63 -1.09 -7.52 6.85
C VAL A 63 -2.52 -8.02 6.91
N HIS A 64 -3.45 -7.16 6.49
CA HIS A 64 -4.85 -7.54 6.42
C HIS A 64 -5.14 -8.23 5.09
N ILE A 65 -5.79 -9.39 5.14
CA ILE A 65 -6.21 -10.14 3.96
C ILE A 65 -7.73 -10.03 3.86
N VAL A 66 -8.21 -9.39 2.81
CA VAL A 66 -9.64 -9.25 2.56
C VAL A 66 -10.02 -9.96 1.25
N PRO A 67 -11.18 -10.62 1.17
CA PRO A 67 -11.72 -11.08 -0.11
C PRO A 67 -11.86 -9.92 -1.09
N ALA A 68 -11.39 -10.10 -2.32
CA ALA A 68 -11.37 -9.04 -3.34
C ALA A 68 -12.77 -8.49 -3.67
N HIS A 69 -13.83 -9.30 -3.49
CA HIS A 69 -15.22 -8.86 -3.69
C HIS A 69 -15.70 -7.83 -2.65
N LEU A 70 -14.99 -7.67 -1.53
CA LEU A 70 -15.25 -6.63 -0.53
C LEU A 70 -14.53 -5.31 -0.88
N ALA A 71 -13.61 -5.30 -1.83
CA ALA A 71 -13.02 -4.06 -2.33
C ALA A 71 -13.96 -3.42 -3.35
N ARG A 72 -14.39 -2.18 -3.10
CA ARG A 72 -15.15 -1.37 -4.06
C ARG A 72 -14.23 -0.78 -5.12
N ARG A 73 -13.03 -0.35 -4.73
CA ARG A 73 -12.06 0.28 -5.62
C ARG A 73 -10.64 0.19 -5.08
N VAL A 74 -9.69 -0.08 -5.96
CA VAL A 74 -8.24 0.04 -5.72
C VAL A 74 -7.67 0.99 -6.76
N THR A 75 -7.06 2.09 -6.31
CA THR A 75 -6.45 3.10 -7.18
C THR A 75 -4.95 3.06 -6.99
N TYR A 76 -4.21 2.51 -7.95
CA TYR A 76 -2.75 2.45 -7.90
C TYR A 76 -2.12 3.81 -8.15
N LYS A 77 -1.06 4.12 -7.40
CA LYS A 77 -0.24 5.31 -7.63
C LYS A 77 0.84 4.98 -8.64
N ALA A 78 0.89 5.75 -9.73
CA ALA A 78 1.96 5.64 -10.70
C ALA A 78 3.23 6.30 -10.16
N GLU A 79 4.34 5.56 -10.16
CA GLU A 79 5.65 6.19 -10.03
C GLU A 79 5.93 6.97 -11.32
N LEU A 80 5.82 8.29 -11.25
CA LEU A 80 6.35 9.15 -12.30
C LEU A 80 7.87 8.96 -12.29
N LYS A 81 8.41 8.22 -13.26
CA LYS A 81 9.86 8.24 -13.54
C LYS A 81 10.25 9.70 -13.73
N LYS A 82 11.01 10.27 -12.79
CA LYS A 82 11.68 11.55 -13.02
C LYS A 82 12.54 11.36 -14.27
N ALA A 83 12.29 12.16 -15.30
CA ALA A 83 13.18 12.22 -16.44
C ALA A 83 14.58 12.54 -15.90
N SER A 84 15.54 11.67 -16.16
CA SER A 84 16.94 11.91 -15.88
C SER A 84 17.35 13.13 -16.70
N GLU A 85 17.50 14.29 -16.06
CA GLU A 85 18.12 15.45 -16.69
C GLU A 85 19.62 15.13 -16.87
N SER A 86 19.98 14.71 -18.07
CA SER A 86 21.36 14.58 -18.50
C SER A 86 21.95 15.99 -18.64
N ILE A 87 22.66 16.48 -17.63
CA ILE A 87 23.40 17.74 -17.75
C ILE A 87 24.68 17.44 -18.53
N GLU A 88 24.70 17.76 -19.83
CA GLU A 88 25.93 17.82 -20.62
C GLU A 88 26.80 18.98 -20.10
N VAL A 89 27.81 18.66 -19.29
CA VAL A 89 28.86 19.61 -18.93
C VAL A 89 29.79 19.77 -20.12
N ARG A 90 29.60 20.82 -20.90
CA ARG A 90 30.59 21.24 -21.91
C ARG A 90 31.81 21.81 -21.17
N SER A 91 32.94 21.13 -21.29
CA SER A 91 34.24 21.64 -20.84
C SER A 91 34.74 22.66 -21.88
N PHE A 92 35.16 23.85 -21.43
CA PHE A 92 35.74 24.91 -22.25
C PHE A 92 37.22 24.65 -22.55
#